data_AF-A0AAJ1PSV4-F1
#
_entry.id   AF-A0AAJ1PSV4-F1
#
_cell.length_a   1.000
_cell.length_b   1.000
_cell.length_c   1.000
_cell.angle_alpha   90.00
_cell.angle_beta   90.00
_cell.angle_gamma   90.00
#
_symmetry.space_group_name_H-M   'P 1'
#
loop_
_entity.id
_entity.type
_entity.pdbx_description
1 polymer ?
#
loop_
_entity_poly.entity_id
_entity_poly.type
_entity_poly.pdbx_seq_one_letter_code
_entity_poly.pdbx_strand_id
1 'polypeptide(L)'
;MGLILTGVSLPQIAVTTFFVNFRHLFYGLSFPLHRVRSLAGRLYGVHALTDEAYALLASRPAGTLSGVQVVTTEALCQAYWVMGVAAGALVGNLLSFDTNFLGFALTALFVTLAVDAYKQNRQWGIGIAAFGCAIAGVLFAREQMLVVALGLFTVLILANAWFRLRRAK
;
A
#
# COMPACT_ATOMS: atom_id res chain seq x y z
N MET A 1 -5.25 2.65 17.88
CA MET A 1 -5.35 3.38 19.16
C MET A 1 -4.82 4.82 19.10
N GLY A 2 -3.75 5.14 18.35
CA GLY A 2 -3.19 6.51 18.32
C GLY A 2 -4.05 7.62 17.68
N LEU A 3 -4.94 7.31 16.71
CA LEU A 3 -5.76 8.33 16.03
C LEU A 3 -7.07 8.66 16.76
N ILE A 4 -7.60 7.76 17.58
CA ILE A 4 -8.84 7.97 18.33
C ILE A 4 -8.59 8.86 19.57
N LEU A 5 -7.37 8.79 20.14
CA LEU A 5 -6.99 9.55 21.33
C LEU A 5 -6.49 10.98 21.05
N THR A 6 -6.25 11.32 19.77
CA THR A 6 -5.70 12.62 19.35
C THR A 6 -6.76 13.67 18.99
N GLY A 7 -8.05 13.38 19.19
CA GLY A 7 -9.14 14.32 18.93
C GLY A 7 -9.41 14.61 17.45
N VAL A 8 -8.81 13.83 16.54
CA VAL A 8 -9.04 13.93 15.10
C VAL A 8 -10.46 13.44 14.79
N SER A 9 -11.18 14.19 13.95
CA SER A 9 -12.56 13.85 13.57
C SER A 9 -12.64 12.44 12.95
N LEU A 10 -13.61 11.63 13.37
CA LEU A 10 -13.83 10.26 12.85
C LEU A 10 -13.87 10.20 11.31
N PRO A 11 -14.50 11.16 10.60
CA PRO A 11 -14.47 11.19 9.13
C PRO A 11 -13.05 11.31 8.57
N GLN A 12 -12.19 12.13 9.17
CA GLN A 12 -10.81 12.29 8.70
C GLN A 12 -10.00 11.02 8.93
N ILE A 13 -10.19 10.32 10.05
CA ILE A 13 -9.55 9.02 10.31
C ILE A 13 -10.01 7.99 9.28
N ALA A 14 -11.31 7.92 9.01
CA ALA A 14 -11.88 6.99 8.03
C ALA A 14 -11.35 7.26 6.62
N VAL A 15 -11.34 8.52 6.19
CA VAL A 15 -10.83 8.95 4.88
C VAL A 15 -9.32 8.67 4.76
N THR A 16 -8.53 9.01 5.79
CA THR A 16 -7.08 8.76 5.79
C THR A 16 -6.78 7.26 5.72
N THR A 17 -7.45 6.47 6.56
CA THR A 17 -7.28 5.01 6.59
C THR A 17 -7.68 4.41 5.25
N PHE A 18 -8.79 4.86 4.67
CA PHE A 18 -9.22 4.43 3.35
C PHE A 18 -8.19 4.75 2.28
N PHE A 19 -7.67 5.99 2.20
CA PHE A 19 -6.70 6.38 1.19
C PHE A 19 -5.35 5.68 1.34
N VAL A 20 -4.87 5.50 2.58
CA VAL A 20 -3.61 4.78 2.85
C VAL A 20 -3.75 3.30 2.46
N ASN A 21 -4.91 2.69 2.72
CA ASN A 21 -5.18 1.29 2.40
C ASN A 21 -5.76 1.08 0.99
N PHE A 22 -6.03 2.15 0.23
CA PHE A 22 -6.73 2.09 -1.05
C PHE A 22 -6.03 1.18 -2.07
N ARG A 23 -4.70 1.05 -1.97
CA ARG A 23 -3.90 0.14 -2.79
C ARG A 23 -4.37 -1.32 -2.70
N HIS A 24 -4.85 -1.75 -1.54
CA HIS A 24 -5.37 -3.11 -1.34
C HIS A 24 -6.67 -3.40 -2.12
N LEU A 25 -7.49 -2.38 -2.41
CA LEU A 25 -8.69 -2.55 -3.22
C LEU A 25 -8.35 -2.98 -4.65
N PHE A 26 -7.27 -2.45 -5.22
CA PHE A 26 -6.84 -2.85 -6.57
C PHE A 26 -6.33 -4.28 -6.61
N TYR A 27 -5.68 -4.78 -5.56
CA TYR A 27 -5.25 -6.18 -5.51
C TYR A 27 -6.44 -7.13 -5.51
N GLY A 28 -7.48 -6.84 -4.71
CA GLY A 28 -8.71 -7.63 -4.68
C GLY A 28 -9.44 -7.67 -6.03
N LEU A 29 -9.35 -6.60 -6.83
CA LEU A 29 -9.95 -6.52 -8.17
C LEU A 29 -9.09 -7.17 -9.26
N SER A 30 -7.76 -7.13 -9.13
CA SER A 30 -6.83 -7.63 -10.16
C SER A 30 -6.44 -9.10 -9.97
N PHE A 31 -6.65 -9.67 -8.78
CA PHE A 31 -6.29 -11.07 -8.52
C PHE A 31 -7.27 -12.01 -9.23
N PRO A 32 -6.81 -13.05 -9.96
CA PRO A 32 -7.71 -14.02 -10.58
C PRO A 32 -8.26 -14.98 -9.52
N LEU A 33 -9.21 -14.53 -8.71
CA LEU A 33 -9.88 -15.34 -7.68
C LEU A 33 -10.60 -16.58 -8.26
N HIS A 34 -10.74 -16.67 -9.59
CA HIS A 34 -11.29 -17.83 -10.28
C HIS A 34 -10.40 -19.09 -10.14
N ARG A 35 -9.13 -18.95 -9.74
CA ARG A 35 -8.15 -20.05 -9.66
C ARG A 35 -8.14 -20.76 -8.30
N VAL A 36 -8.72 -20.16 -7.25
CA VAL A 36 -8.82 -20.76 -5.91
C VAL A 36 -10.14 -21.52 -5.81
N ARG A 37 -10.05 -22.85 -5.77
CA ARG A 37 -11.21 -23.77 -5.79
C ARG A 37 -12.08 -23.72 -4.52
N SER A 38 -11.54 -23.30 -3.37
CA SER A 38 -12.27 -23.28 -2.10
C SER A 38 -12.74 -21.87 -1.72
N LEU A 39 -13.99 -21.76 -1.28
CA LEU A 39 -14.61 -20.50 -0.90
C LEU A 39 -13.92 -19.88 0.33
N ALA A 40 -13.47 -20.72 1.27
CA ALA A 40 -12.67 -20.31 2.43
C ALA A 40 -11.26 -19.82 2.05
N GLY A 41 -10.57 -20.48 1.12
CA GLY A 41 -9.25 -20.03 0.63
C GLY A 41 -9.36 -18.76 -0.20
N ARG A 42 -10.50 -18.55 -0.88
CA ARG A 42 -10.80 -17.34 -1.63
C ARG A 42 -11.07 -16.14 -0.71
N LEU A 43 -11.80 -16.35 0.39
CA LEU A 43 -12.03 -15.31 1.40
C LEU A 43 -10.75 -14.99 2.19
N TYR A 44 -9.97 -16.01 2.57
CA TYR A 44 -8.68 -15.82 3.20
C TYR A 44 -7.71 -15.07 2.28
N GLY A 45 -7.63 -15.45 1.01
CA GLY A 45 -6.75 -14.79 0.05
C GLY A 45 -7.07 -13.31 -0.13
N VAL A 46 -8.34 -12.93 -0.25
CA VAL A 46 -8.70 -11.49 -0.33
C VAL A 46 -8.27 -10.71 0.90
N HIS A 47 -8.33 -11.33 2.08
CA HIS A 47 -7.96 -10.69 3.34
C HIS A 47 -6.44 -10.69 3.60
N ALA A 48 -5.74 -11.73 3.18
CA ALA A 48 -4.31 -11.94 3.44
C ALA A 48 -3.41 -11.44 2.30
N LEU A 49 -3.99 -11.01 1.17
CA LEU A 49 -3.25 -10.47 0.04
C LEU A 49 -2.64 -9.11 0.37
N THR A 50 -1.38 -9.15 0.77
CA THR A 50 -0.51 -7.99 0.97
C THR A 50 0.27 -7.68 -0.31
N ASP A 51 0.80 -6.47 -0.43
CA ASP A 51 1.64 -6.03 -1.57
C ASP A 51 2.79 -7.03 -1.82
N GLU A 52 3.38 -7.57 -0.74
CA GLU A 52 4.50 -8.53 -0.80
C GLU A 52 4.04 -9.88 -1.35
N ALA A 53 2.93 -10.41 -0.83
CA ALA A 53 2.33 -11.65 -1.34
C ALA A 53 1.91 -11.49 -2.81
N TYR A 54 1.34 -10.33 -3.17
CA TYR A 54 1.00 -10.00 -4.55
C TYR A 54 2.25 -9.95 -5.44
N ALA A 55 3.32 -9.25 -5.04
CA ALA A 55 4.55 -9.17 -5.81
C ALA A 55 5.19 -10.55 -6.02
N LEU A 56 5.24 -11.38 -4.98
CA LEU A 56 5.76 -12.76 -5.03
C LEU A 56 4.94 -13.68 -5.93
N LEU A 57 3.62 -13.51 -5.96
CA LEU A 57 2.72 -14.32 -6.77
C LEU A 57 2.64 -13.81 -8.22
N ALA A 58 2.67 -12.49 -8.44
CA ALA A 58 2.62 -11.87 -9.75
C ALA A 58 3.91 -12.06 -10.56
N SER A 59 5.06 -12.27 -9.90
CA SER A 59 6.32 -12.56 -10.57
C SER A 59 6.43 -13.99 -11.13
N ARG A 60 5.43 -14.85 -10.89
CA ARG A 60 5.40 -16.25 -11.34
C ARG A 60 4.63 -16.39 -12.67
N PRO A 61 5.05 -17.28 -13.59
CA PRO A 61 4.38 -17.46 -14.87
C PRO A 61 2.90 -17.84 -14.72
N ALA A 62 2.03 -17.22 -15.51
CA ALA A 62 0.60 -17.51 -15.50
C ALA A 62 0.34 -18.97 -15.89
N GLY A 63 -0.14 -19.78 -14.93
CA GLY A 63 -0.51 -21.19 -15.15
C GLY A 63 0.18 -22.20 -14.23
N THR A 64 1.23 -21.81 -13.49
CA THR A 64 1.96 -22.72 -12.58
C THR A 64 1.49 -22.64 -11.12
N LEU A 65 0.64 -21.67 -10.78
CA LEU A 65 0.22 -21.40 -9.40
C LEU A 65 -1.01 -22.23 -9.02
N SER A 66 -0.84 -23.15 -8.08
CA SER A 66 -1.95 -23.84 -7.43
C SER A 66 -2.56 -22.98 -6.33
N GLY A 67 -3.86 -23.14 -6.05
CA GLY A 67 -4.51 -22.42 -4.95
C GLY A 67 -3.88 -22.69 -3.58
N VAL A 68 -3.22 -23.84 -3.40
CA VAL A 68 -2.45 -24.15 -2.19
C VAL A 68 -1.21 -23.28 -2.08
N GLN A 69 -0.47 -23.07 -3.17
CA GLN A 69 0.73 -22.23 -3.18
C GLN A 69 0.41 -20.77 -2.87
N VAL A 70 -0.74 -20.26 -3.33
CA VAL A 70 -1.23 -18.92 -3.00
C VAL A 70 -1.44 -18.80 -1.49
N VAL A 71 -2.24 -19.70 -0.91
CA VAL A 71 -2.57 -19.67 0.53
C VAL A 71 -1.33 -19.90 1.41
N THR A 72 -0.41 -20.78 1.00
CA THR A 72 0.84 -20.99 1.73
C THR A 72 1.73 -19.74 1.71
N THR A 73 1.81 -19.04 0.58
CA THR A 73 2.60 -17.80 0.49
C THR A 73 2.01 -16.71 1.39
N GLU A 74 0.69 -16.53 1.35
CA GLU A 74 -0.03 -15.59 2.22
C GLU A 74 0.16 -15.92 3.70
N ALA A 75 0.04 -17.19 4.08
CA ALA A 75 0.24 -17.65 5.45
C ALA A 75 1.69 -17.42 5.92
N LEU A 76 2.69 -17.62 5.06
CA LEU A 76 4.09 -17.34 5.37
C LEU A 76 4.34 -15.85 5.56
N CYS A 77 3.79 -14.99 4.70
CA CYS A 77 3.87 -13.54 4.87
C CYS A 77 3.24 -13.10 6.20
N GLN A 78 2.07 -13.65 6.54
CA GLN A 78 1.41 -13.37 7.80
C GLN A 78 2.22 -13.86 9.02
N ALA A 79 2.76 -15.08 8.97
CA ALA A 79 3.60 -15.62 10.03
C ALA A 79 4.87 -14.79 10.23
N TYR A 80 5.54 -14.40 9.15
CA TYR A 80 6.72 -13.51 9.20
C TYR A 80 6.38 -12.18 9.87
N TRP A 81 5.26 -11.57 9.50
CA TRP A 81 4.81 -10.31 10.10
C TRP A 81 4.52 -10.46 11.60
N VAL A 82 3.74 -11.47 12.00
CA VAL A 82 3.41 -11.72 13.41
C VAL A 82 4.66 -11.98 14.24
N MET A 83 5.56 -12.84 13.76
CA MET A 83 6.81 -13.16 14.45
C MET A 83 7.72 -11.94 14.54
N GLY A 84 7.86 -11.16 13.47
CA GLY A 84 8.67 -9.95 13.44
C GLY A 84 8.17 -8.88 14.41
N VAL A 85 6.84 -8.64 14.44
CA VAL A 85 6.22 -7.71 15.38
C VAL A 85 6.36 -8.21 16.83
N ALA A 86 6.11 -9.50 17.09
CA ALA A 86 6.25 -10.07 18.42
C ALA A 86 7.70 -10.00 18.92
N ALA A 87 8.68 -10.37 18.09
CA ALA A 87 10.10 -10.27 18.41
C ALA A 87 10.50 -8.81 18.64
N GLY A 88 10.09 -7.88 17.77
CA GLY A 88 10.34 -6.46 17.93
C GLY A 88 9.74 -5.88 19.21
N ALA A 89 8.52 -6.30 19.58
CA ALA A 89 7.88 -5.90 20.82
C ALA A 89 8.61 -6.45 22.06
N LEU A 90 9.05 -7.71 22.03
CA LEU A 90 9.84 -8.30 23.12
C LEU A 90 11.18 -7.59 23.30
N VAL A 91 11.92 -7.40 22.21
CA VAL A 91 13.21 -6.68 22.21
C VAL A 91 13.03 -5.24 22.66
N GLY A 92 11.99 -4.55 22.18
CA GLY A 92 11.68 -3.17 22.55
C GLY A 92 11.25 -2.99 24.00
N ASN A 93 10.71 -4.03 24.66
CA ASN A 93 10.45 -4.00 26.09
C ASN A 93 11.72 -4.25 26.94
N LEU A 94 12.66 -5.04 26.41
CA LEU A 94 13.90 -5.42 27.11
C LEU A 94 15.00 -4.36 26.99
N LEU A 95 15.02 -3.60 25.90
CA LEU A 95 16.02 -2.59 25.61
C LEU A 95 15.33 -1.24 25.48
N SER A 96 15.76 -0.25 26.27
CA SER A 96 15.34 1.15 26.16
C SER A 96 15.92 1.77 24.88
N PHE A 97 15.43 1.30 23.73
CA PHE A 97 15.90 1.75 22.42
C PHE A 97 15.38 3.15 22.12
N ASP A 98 16.29 4.03 21.73
CA ASP A 98 15.90 5.31 21.14
C ASP A 98 15.20 5.05 19.80
N THR A 99 13.94 5.47 19.67
CA THR A 99 13.12 5.28 18.47
C THR A 99 13.26 6.42 17.45
N ASN A 100 14.13 7.41 17.71
CA ASN A 100 14.36 8.55 16.82
C ASN A 100 14.78 8.13 15.40
N PHE A 101 15.50 7.02 15.25
CA PHE A 101 15.93 6.52 13.93
C PHE A 101 14.77 6.01 13.06
N LEU A 102 13.61 5.70 13.64
CA LEU A 102 12.46 5.14 12.92
C LEU A 102 11.92 6.12 11.87
N GLY A 103 11.93 7.43 12.17
CA GLY A 103 11.51 8.46 11.21
C GLY A 103 12.41 8.51 9.97
N PHE A 104 13.72 8.33 10.17
CA PHE A 104 14.67 8.20 9.07
C PHE A 104 14.44 6.91 8.27
N ALA A 105 14.31 5.77 8.96
CA ALA A 105 14.12 4.46 8.31
C ALA A 105 12.85 4.42 7.44
N LEU A 106 11.72 4.94 7.96
CA LEU A 106 10.46 5.02 7.23
C LEU A 106 10.54 5.96 6.02
N THR A 107 11.23 7.09 6.15
CA THR A 107 11.47 8.00 5.02
C THR A 107 12.34 7.34 3.95
N ALA A 108 13.41 6.65 4.35
CA ALA A 108 14.30 5.94 3.43
C ALA A 108 13.57 4.81 2.68
N LEU A 109 12.67 4.10 3.36
CA LEU A 109 11.80 3.10 2.75
C LEU A 109 10.94 3.72 1.63
N PHE A 110 10.23 4.81 1.92
CA PHE A 110 9.41 5.49 0.92
C PHE A 110 10.22 6.03 -0.26
N VAL A 111 11.39 6.62 -0.01
CA VAL A 111 12.29 7.10 -1.06
C VAL A 111 12.74 5.94 -1.95
N THR A 112 13.13 4.81 -1.36
CA THR A 112 13.59 3.63 -2.11
C THR A 112 12.45 3.07 -2.99
N LEU A 113 11.24 2.97 -2.44
CA LEU A 113 10.06 2.55 -3.21
C LEU A 113 9.73 3.53 -4.35
N ALA A 114 9.85 4.84 -4.13
CA ALA A 114 9.63 5.84 -5.16
C ALA A 114 10.66 5.72 -6.31
N VAL A 115 11.93 5.48 -5.97
CA VAL A 115 13.00 5.24 -6.95
C VAL A 115 12.74 3.96 -7.74
N ASP A 116 12.32 2.89 -7.08
CA ASP A 116 12.02 1.62 -7.75
C ASP A 116 10.81 1.74 -8.68
N ALA A 117 9.72 2.38 -8.21
CA ALA A 117 8.55 2.68 -9.04
C ALA A 117 8.93 3.50 -10.29
N TYR A 118 9.84 4.47 -10.14
CA TYR A 118 10.34 5.26 -11.25
C TYR A 118 11.20 4.45 -12.23
N LYS A 119 12.00 3.50 -11.75
CA LYS A 119 12.78 2.58 -12.60
C LYS A 119 11.90 1.65 -13.41
N GLN A 120 10.83 1.10 -12.81
CA GLN A 120 9.90 0.20 -13.48
C GLN A 120 9.05 0.92 -14.54
N ASN A 121 8.57 2.13 -14.23
CA ASN A 121 7.74 2.94 -15.13
C ASN A 121 8.39 4.30 -15.36
N ARG A 122 9.22 4.41 -16.41
CA ARG A 122 10.03 5.59 -16.74
C ARG A 122 9.18 6.74 -17.35
N GLN A 123 8.17 7.17 -16.61
CA GLN A 123 7.25 8.25 -16.97
C GLN A 123 7.47 9.45 -16.05
N TRP A 124 8.34 10.37 -16.47
CA TRP A 124 8.64 11.62 -15.75
C TRP A 124 7.39 12.42 -15.36
N GLY A 125 6.35 12.39 -16.20
CA GLY A 125 5.10 13.10 -15.95
C GLY A 125 4.38 12.67 -14.67
N ILE A 126 4.45 11.38 -14.30
CA ILE A 126 3.83 10.86 -13.07
C ILE A 126 4.57 11.37 -11.83
N GLY A 127 5.91 11.35 -11.86
CA GLY A 127 6.74 11.85 -10.77
C GLY A 127 6.56 13.35 -10.53
N ILE A 128 6.51 14.14 -11.60
CA ILE A 128 6.28 15.59 -11.52
C ILE A 128 4.88 15.89 -10.97
N ALA A 129 3.86 15.15 -11.42
CA ALA A 129 2.50 15.31 -10.92
C ALA A 129 2.39 14.96 -9.42
N ALA A 130 3.05 13.89 -8.98
CA ALA A 130 3.10 13.51 -7.56
C ALA A 130 3.75 14.60 -6.71
N PHE A 131 4.88 15.14 -7.16
CA PHE A 131 5.59 16.21 -6.47
C PHE A 131 4.76 17.50 -6.41
N GLY A 132 4.07 17.87 -7.49
CA GLY A 132 3.14 19.00 -7.51
C GLY A 132 1.98 18.84 -6.54
N CYS A 133 1.39 17.64 -6.44
CA CYS A 133 0.34 17.33 -5.47
C CYS A 133 0.85 17.41 -4.02
N ALA A 134 2.09 17.01 -3.77
CA ALA A 134 2.72 17.15 -2.45
C ALA A 134 2.90 18.62 -2.05
N ILE A 135 3.40 19.46 -2.97
CA ILE A 135 3.54 20.91 -2.72
C ILE A 135 2.16 21.55 -2.45
N ALA A 136 1.16 21.22 -3.26
CA ALA A 136 -0.20 21.68 -3.02
C ALA A 136 -0.72 21.25 -1.65
N GLY A 137 -0.49 19.98 -1.25
CA GLY A 137 -0.84 19.48 0.07
C GLY A 137 -0.20 20.27 1.21
N VAL A 138 1.08 20.62 1.09
CA VAL A 138 1.79 21.43 2.10
C VAL A 138 1.20 22.84 2.22
N LEU A 139 0.89 23.47 1.09
CA LEU A 139 0.40 24.86 1.04
C LEU A 139 -1.04 24.99 1.53
N PHE A 140 -1.92 24.05 1.18
CA PHE A 140 -3.35 24.14 1.49
C PHE A 140 -3.74 23.45 2.80
N ALA A 141 -3.03 22.40 3.22
CA ALA A 141 -3.42 21.60 4.38
C ALA A 141 -2.24 20.87 5.02
N ARG A 142 -1.36 21.60 5.71
CA ARG A 142 -0.14 21.05 6.33
C ARG A 142 -0.39 19.83 7.23
N GLU A 143 -1.42 19.88 8.07
CA GLU A 143 -1.80 18.78 8.98
C GLU A 143 -2.42 17.57 8.25
N GLN A 144 -2.96 17.77 7.04
CA GLN A 144 -3.61 16.73 6.24
C GLN A 144 -2.87 16.47 4.92
N MET A 145 -1.62 16.90 4.84
CA MET A 145 -0.82 16.95 3.61
C MET A 145 -0.85 15.61 2.87
N LEU A 146 -0.66 14.51 3.60
CA LEU A 146 -0.59 13.17 3.02
C LEU A 146 -1.91 12.77 2.34
N VAL A 147 -3.05 13.06 2.98
CA VAL A 147 -4.38 12.75 2.44
C VAL A 147 -4.68 13.63 1.22
N VAL A 148 -4.42 14.93 1.33
CA VAL A 148 -4.66 15.88 0.24
C VAL A 148 -3.78 15.56 -0.97
N ALA A 149 -2.49 15.29 -0.77
CA ALA A 149 -1.56 14.96 -1.84
C ALA A 149 -1.95 13.66 -2.54
N LEU A 150 -2.27 12.59 -1.79
CA LEU A 150 -2.71 11.31 -2.38
C LEU A 150 -4.06 11.44 -3.11
N GLY A 151 -5.01 12.19 -2.53
CA GLY A 151 -6.31 12.44 -3.15
C GLY A 151 -6.18 13.18 -4.48
N LEU A 152 -5.45 14.30 -4.50
CA LEU A 152 -5.18 15.07 -5.71
C LEU A 152 -4.48 14.23 -6.78
N PHE A 153 -3.44 13.48 -6.38
CA PHE A 153 -2.69 12.64 -7.30
C PHE A 153 -3.55 11.53 -7.91
N THR A 154 -4.40 10.89 -7.10
CA THR A 154 -5.34 9.86 -7.57
C THR A 154 -6.33 10.43 -8.59
N VAL A 155 -6.94 11.58 -8.29
CA VAL A 155 -7.86 12.27 -9.20
C VAL A 155 -7.18 12.62 -10.52
N LEU A 156 -5.94 13.11 -10.47
CA LEU A 156 -5.16 13.48 -11.65
C LEU A 156 -4.87 12.26 -12.54
N ILE A 157 -4.48 11.13 -11.96
CA ILE A 157 -4.25 9.89 -12.72
C ILE A 157 -5.55 9.38 -13.35
N LEU A 158 -6.66 9.35 -12.60
CA LEU A 158 -7.95 8.90 -13.10
C LEU A 158 -8.45 9.80 -14.25
N ALA A 159 -8.31 11.12 -14.12
CA ALA A 159 -8.65 12.05 -15.18
C ALA A 159 -7.81 11.78 -16.44
N ASN A 160 -6.49 11.64 -16.31
CA ASN A 160 -5.61 11.33 -17.44
C ASN A 160 -5.97 9.98 -18.09
N ALA A 161 -6.24 8.94 -17.29
CA ALA A 161 -6.66 7.64 -17.80
C ALA A 161 -7.99 7.74 -18.58
N TRP A 162 -8.96 8.47 -18.05
CA TRP A 162 -10.26 8.68 -18.70
C TRP A 162 -10.14 9.46 -20.02
N PHE A 163 -9.31 10.51 -20.06
CA PHE A 163 -9.05 11.25 -21.30
C PHE A 163 -8.34 10.39 -22.35
N ARG A 164 -7.40 9.51 -21.95
CA ARG A 164 -6.75 8.57 -22.87
C ARG A 164 -7.73 7.55 -23.44
N LEU A 165 -8.61 6.99 -22.61
CA LEU A 165 -9.64 6.06 -23.05
C LEU A 165 -10.63 6.71 -24.02
N ARG A 166 -10.96 7.99 -23.82
CA ARG A 166 -11.83 8.75 -24.75
C ARG A 166 -11.18 9.10 -26.08
N ARG A 167 -9.86 9.26 -26.14
CA ARG A 167 -9.12 9.52 -27.40
C ARG A 167 -8.84 8.26 -28.22
N ALA A 168 -8.98 7.08 -27.62
CA ALA A 168 -8.78 5.79 -28.29
C ALA A 168 -10.06 5.22 -28.93
N LYS A 169 -11.20 5.91 -28.77
CA LYS A 169 -12.44 5.70 -29.53
C LYS A 169 -12.57 6.77 -30.58
#